data_AF-A0A6J5B467-F1
#
_entry.id   AF-A0A6J5B467-F1
#
_cell.length_a   1.000
_cell.length_b   1.000
_cell.length_c   1.000
_cell.angle_alpha   90.00
_cell.angle_beta   90.00
_cell.angle_gamma   90.00
#
_symmetry.space_group_name_H-M   'P 1'
#
loop_
_entity.id
_entity.type
_entity.pdbx_description
1 polymer ?
#
loop_
_entity_poly.entity_id
_entity_poly.type
_entity_poly.pdbx_seq_one_letter_code
_entity_poly.pdbx_strand_id
1 'polypeptide(L)' 'MTADDVITVFEQMNAEGRADYSLDDTCAGFAGWLAEAWERLPAQDIALLTAVGAVLWREGFALRQK' A
#
# COMPACT_ATOMS: atom_id res chain seq x y z
N MET A 1 18.43 7.02 -3.55
CA MET A 1 17.02 6.62 -3.36
C MET A 1 16.15 7.83 -3.63
N THR A 2 15.65 7.91 -4.86
CA THR A 2 14.68 8.88 -5.36
C THR A 2 13.30 8.23 -5.46
N ALA A 3 12.26 9.00 -5.79
CA ALA A 3 10.95 8.42 -6.07
C ALA A 3 11.00 7.43 -7.25
N ASP A 4 11.76 7.76 -8.31
CA ASP A 4 11.93 6.90 -9.49
C ASP A 4 12.67 5.60 -9.15
N ASP A 5 13.69 5.66 -8.27
CA ASP A 5 14.38 4.47 -7.77
C ASP A 5 13.39 3.53 -7.06
N VAL A 6 12.49 4.08 -6.23
CA VAL A 6 11.49 3.31 -5.47
C VAL A 6 10.41 2.72 -6.40
N ILE A 7 9.97 3.47 -7.41
CA ILE A 7 9.04 2.97 -8.43
C ILE A 7 9.66 1.78 -9.17
N THR A 8 10.93 1.89 -9.55
CA THR A 8 11.66 0.78 -10.22
C THR A 8 11.67 -0.48 -9.35
N VAL A 9 11.82 -0.34 -8.02
CA VAL A 9 11.72 -1.47 -7.09
C VAL A 9 10.32 -2.08 -7.08
N PHE A 10 9.26 -1.27 -7.12
CA PHE A 10 7.88 -1.77 -7.19
C PHE A 10 7.64 -2.56 -8.47
N GLU A 11 8.07 -2.02 -9.61
CA GLU A 11 7.96 -2.67 -10.92
C GLU A 11 8.70 -4.01 -10.92
N GLN A 12 9.93 -4.04 -10.39
CA GLN A 12 10.74 -5.24 -10.31
C GLN A 12 10.09 -6.30 -9.41
N MET A 13 9.62 -5.93 -8.21
CA MET A 13 8.94 -6.86 -7.30
C MET A 13 7.68 -7.46 -7.91
N ASN A 14 6.92 -6.66 -8.66
CA ASN A 14 5.74 -7.11 -9.38
C ASN A 14 6.10 -8.06 -10.53
N ALA A 15 7.10 -7.70 -11.35
CA ALA A 15 7.56 -8.53 -12.47
C ALA A 15 8.15 -9.88 -12.02
N GLU A 16 8.83 -9.89 -10.87
CA GLU A 16 9.38 -11.11 -10.25
C GLU A 16 8.31 -11.98 -9.59
N GLY A 17 7.06 -11.53 -9.49
CA GLY A 17 5.98 -12.25 -8.81
C GLY A 17 6.20 -12.41 -7.31
N ARG A 18 7.05 -11.57 -6.71
CA ARG A 18 7.41 -11.60 -5.28
C ARG A 18 6.45 -10.83 -4.39
N ALA A 19 5.38 -10.29 -4.98
CA ALA A 19 4.22 -9.84 -4.23
C ALA A 19 3.39 -11.07 -3.83
N ASP A 20 3.89 -11.83 -2.85
CA ASP A 20 3.26 -13.08 -2.39
C ASP A 20 1.90 -12.87 -1.70
N TYR A 21 1.53 -11.61 -1.44
CA TYR A 21 0.31 -11.23 -0.73
C TYR A 21 -0.83 -10.98 -1.70
N SER A 22 -2.01 -11.53 -1.39
CA SER A 22 -3.22 -11.12 -2.08
C SER A 22 -3.50 -9.63 -1.82
N LEU A 23 -4.36 -9.04 -2.64
CA LEU A 23 -4.78 -7.65 -2.47
C LEU A 23 -5.50 -7.43 -1.13
N ASP A 24 -6.25 -8.43 -0.66
CA ASP A 24 -6.91 -8.40 0.65
C ASP A 24 -5.89 -8.48 1.79
N ASP A 25 -4.91 -9.39 1.70
CA ASP A 25 -3.84 -9.51 2.70
C ASP A 25 -2.98 -8.24 2.74
N THR A 26 -2.73 -7.63 1.59
CA THR A 26 -1.99 -6.36 1.48
C THR A 26 -2.77 -5.22 2.14
N CYS A 27 -4.07 -5.10 1.89
CA CYS A 27 -4.91 -4.08 2.51
C CYS A 27 -5.00 -4.28 4.03
N ALA A 28 -5.23 -5.51 4.49
CA ALA A 28 -5.33 -5.82 5.91
C ALA A 28 -4.00 -5.60 6.64
N GLY A 29 -2.89 -6.05 6.05
CA GLY A 29 -1.54 -5.87 6.59
C GLY A 29 -1.15 -4.39 6.67
N PHE A 30 -1.42 -3.61 5.62
CA PHE A 30 -1.17 -2.18 5.63
C PHE A 30 -2.01 -1.44 6.69
N ALA A 31 -3.30 -1.76 6.79
CA ALA A 31 -4.18 -1.17 7.80
C ALA A 31 -3.71 -1.51 9.23
N GLY A 32 -3.31 -2.75 9.48
CA GLY A 32 -2.76 -3.19 10.77
C GLY A 32 -1.49 -2.43 11.14
N TRP A 33 -0.53 -2.37 10.21
CA TRP A 33 0.71 -1.61 10.42
C TRP A 33 0.46 -0.12 10.66
N LEU A 34 -0.45 0.49 9.89
CA LEU A 34 -0.77 1.91 10.03
C LEU A 34 -1.46 2.21 11.37
N ALA A 35 -2.33 1.32 11.84
CA ALA A 35 -2.95 1.44 13.16
C ALA A 35 -1.92 1.39 14.29
N GLU A 36 -0.97 0.46 14.24
CA GLU A 36 0.13 0.38 15.21
C GLU A 36 1.06 1.60 15.15
N ALA A 37 1.24 2.17 13.96
CA ALA A 37 2.09 3.33 13.73
C ALA A 37 1.40 4.67 13.96
N TRP A 38 0.09 4.70 14.18
CA TRP A 38 -0.72 5.91 14.07
C TRP A 38 -0.21 7.06 14.97
N GLU A 39 -0.03 6.78 16.26
CA GLU A 39 0.34 7.78 17.27
C GLU A 39 1.79 8.30 17.12
N ARG A 40 2.65 7.59 16.38
CA ARG A 40 4.06 7.98 16.18
C ARG A 40 4.30 8.74 14.89
N LEU A 41 3.29 8.82 14.00
CA LEU A 41 3.44 9.45 12.69
C LEU A 41 3.01 10.93 12.72
N PRO A 42 3.73 11.80 12.00
CA PRO A 42 3.26 13.17 11.75
C PRO A 42 1.92 13.18 11.01
N ALA A 43 1.08 14.18 11.27
CA ALA A 43 -0.25 14.29 10.64
C ALA A 43 -0.21 14.28 9.10
N GLN A 44 0.83 14.87 8.49
CA GLN A 44 1.01 14.88 7.04
C GLN A 44 1.27 13.47 6.48
N ASP A 45 2.02 12.65 7.21
CA ASP A 45 2.35 11.28 6.80
C ASP A 45 1.14 10.38 6.98
N ILE A 46 0.38 10.56 8.08
CA ILE A 46 -0.91 9.91 8.29
C ILE A 46 -1.86 10.20 7.13
N ALA A 47 -1.96 11.46 6.71
CA ALA A 47 -2.84 11.86 5.60
C ALA A 47 -2.44 11.18 4.29
N LEU A 48 -1.14 11.17 3.95
CA LEU A 48 -0.62 10.51 2.76
C LEU A 48 -0.88 9.00 2.80
N LEU A 49 -0.52 8.33 3.89
CA LEU A 49 -0.66 6.88 4.05
C LEU A 49 -2.13 6.45 4.05
N THR A 50 -3.01 7.24 4.65
CA THR A 50 -4.46 7.00 4.59
C THR A 50 -4.99 7.13 3.15
N ALA A 51 -4.51 8.12 2.39
CA ALA A 51 -4.87 8.26 0.97
C ALA A 51 -4.38 7.07 0.12
N VAL A 52 -3.17 6.57 0.38
CA VAL A 52 -2.65 5.35 -0.25
C VAL A 52 -3.57 4.15 0.04
N GLY A 53 -3.92 3.94 1.32
CA GLY A 53 -4.83 2.87 1.72
C GLY A 53 -6.20 2.97 1.05
N ALA A 54 -6.76 4.18 0.93
CA ALA A 54 -8.04 4.41 0.27
C ALA A 54 -8.00 4.09 -1.24
N VAL A 55 -6.90 4.41 -1.93
CA VAL A 55 -6.70 4.05 -3.34
C VAL A 55 -6.56 2.54 -3.49
N LEU A 56 -5.73 1.89 -2.67
CA LEU A 56 -5.57 0.43 -2.69
C LEU A 56 -6.91 -0.28 -2.48
N TRP A 57 -7.70 0.15 -1.49
CA TRP A 57 -9.02 -0.39 -1.23
C TRP A 57 -9.97 -0.19 -2.42
N ARG A 58 -10.01 1.02 -3.00
CA ARG A 58 -10.90 1.32 -4.13
C ARG A 58 -10.57 0.48 -5.35
N GLU A 59 -9.31 0.48 -5.79
CA GLU A 59 -8.91 -0.27 -6.99
C GLU A 59 -9.06 -1.79 -6.75
N GLY A 60 -8.78 -2.26 -5.53
CA GLY A 60 -8.91 -3.67 -5.21
C GLY A 60 -10.32 -4.19 -4.97
N PHE A 61 -11.21 -3.36 -4.44
CA PHE A 61 -12.63 -3.68 -4.36
C PHE A 61 -13.30 -3.56 -5.74
N ALA A 62 -12.93 -2.56 -6.54
CA ALA A 62 -13.45 -2.38 -7.90
C ALA A 62 -13.09 -3.56 -8.83
N LEU A 63 -11.93 -4.19 -8.62
CA LEU A 63 -11.54 -5.41 -9.35
C LEU A 63 -12.35 -6.65 -8.95
N ARG A 64 -12.95 -6.69 -7.74
CA ARG A 64 -13.81 -7.79 -7.29
C ARG A 64 -15.24 -7.74 -7.82
N GLN A 65 -15.67 -6.60 -8.36
CA GLN A 65 -17.02 -6.41 -8.91
C GLN A 65 -17.11 -6.56 -10.44
N LYS A 66 -16.01 -6.93 -11.11
CA LYS A 66 -15.98 -7.28 -12.53
C LYS A 66 -15.80 -8.77 -12.71
#